data_AF-A0A836WBL9-F1
#
_entry.id   AF-A0A836WBL9-F1
#
_cell.length_a   1.000
_cell.length_b   1.000
_cell.length_c   1.000
_cell.angle_alpha   90.00
_cell.angle_beta   90.00
_cell.angle_gamma   90.00
#
_symmetry.space_group_name_H-M   'P 1'
#
loop_
_entity.id
_entity.type
_entity.pdbx_description
1 polymer ?
#
loop_
_entity_poly.entity_id
_entity_poly.type
_entity_poly.pdbx_seq_one_letter_code
_entity_poly.pdbx_strand_id
1 'polypeptide(L)' 'MIKLYDKESGRYLGEITEEELQFLIDNLEEENLTDTDYYLAKATLDFLKDQGISGHLLGIIEGAMGDKDGVEIRYEKS' A
#
# COMPACT_ATOMS: atom_id res chain seq x y z
N MET A 1 4.06 14.89 -0.65
CA MET A 1 3.05 14.11 -1.40
C MET A 1 3.73 12.84 -1.86
N ILE A 2 3.07 11.70 -1.75
CA ILE A 2 3.68 10.39 -2.00
C ILE A 2 2.85 9.67 -3.04
N LYS A 3 3.50 9.10 -4.06
CA LYS A 3 2.82 8.40 -5.16
C LYS A 3 2.92 6.90 -4.96
N LEU A 4 1.82 6.19 -5.19
CA LEU A 4 1.77 4.74 -5.22
C LEU A 4 1.73 4.21 -6.65
N TYR A 5 2.47 3.12 -6.86
CA TYR A 5 2.51 2.39 -8.12
C TYR A 5 2.34 0.90 -7.85
N ASP A 6 1.73 0.20 -8.79
CA ASP A 6 1.81 -1.25 -8.87
C ASP A 6 3.23 -1.61 -9.28
N LYS A 7 3.96 -2.35 -8.45
CA LYS A 7 5.40 -2.62 -8.64
C LYS A 7 5.64 -3.49 -9.87
N GLU A 8 4.75 -4.43 -10.17
CA GLU A 8 4.87 -5.34 -11.31
C GLU A 8 4.76 -4.60 -12.64
N SER A 9 3.77 -3.70 -12.76
CA SER A 9 3.42 -3.05 -14.03
C SER A 9 3.94 -1.62 -14.16
N GLY A 10 4.37 -0.99 -13.07
CA GLY A 10 4.70 0.44 -13.02
C GLY A 10 3.49 1.36 -13.14
N ARG A 11 2.27 0.81 -13.10
CA ARG A 11 1.03 1.58 -13.21
C ARG A 11 0.85 2.47 -11.99
N TYR A 12 0.61 3.76 -12.21
CA TYR A 12 0.24 4.70 -11.15
C TYR A 12 -1.12 4.32 -10.55
N LEU A 13 -1.18 4.24 -9.22
CA LEU A 13 -2.37 3.83 -8.45
C LEU A 13 -3.06 5.01 -7.78
N GLY A 14 -2.31 6.03 -7.39
CA GLY A 14 -2.83 7.17 -6.66
C GLY A 14 -1.75 7.90 -5.86
N GLU A 15 -2.17 8.95 -5.17
CA GLU A 15 -1.35 9.70 -4.23
C GLU A 15 -1.85 9.44 -2.82
N ILE A 16 -0.94 9.39 -1.86
CA ILE A 16 -1.23 9.20 -0.43
C ILE A 16 -0.57 10.30 0.40
N THR A 17 -1.08 10.48 1.60
CA THR A 17 -0.53 11.39 2.61
C THR A 17 0.67 10.76 3.33
N GLU A 18 1.44 11.58 4.06
CA GLU A 18 2.51 11.08 4.94
C GLU A 18 1.97 10.23 6.09
N GLU A 19 0.79 10.59 6.61
CA GLU A 19 0.10 9.81 7.66
C GLU A 19 -0.30 8.43 7.16
N GLU A 20 -0.80 8.32 5.93
CA GLU A 20 -1.13 7.04 5.30
C GLU A 20 0.10 6.19 5.01
N LEU A 21 1.22 6.82 4.61
CA LEU A 21 2.48 6.08 4.48
C LEU A 21 2.98 5.61 5.86
N GLN A 22 2.92 6.47 6.88
CA GLN A 22 3.31 6.07 8.23
C GLN A 22 2.44 4.93 8.75
N PHE A 23 1.14 4.94 8.45
CA PHE A 23 0.26 3.82 8.77
C PHE A 23 0.72 2.50 8.12
N LEU A 24 1.14 2.53 6.84
CA LEU A 24 1.71 1.33 6.19
C LEU A 24 2.99 0.87 6.90
N ILE A 25 3.90 1.79 7.20
CA ILE A 25 5.16 1.52 7.90
C ILE A 25 4.92 0.93 9.30
N ASP A 26 3.95 1.46 10.04
CA ASP A 26 3.66 1.02 11.41
C ASP A 26 3.00 -0.37 11.47
N ASN A 27 2.34 -0.80 10.39
CA ASN A 27 1.52 -2.01 10.37
C ASN A 27 2.07 -3.12 9.45
N LEU A 28 3.09 -2.84 8.64
CA LEU A 28 3.70 -3.80 7.72
C LEU A 28 5.17 -4.02 8.08
N GLU A 29 5.64 -5.24 7.92
CA GLU A 29 7.05 -5.56 8.13
C GLU A 29 7.88 -5.03 6.95
N GLU A 30 8.90 -4.23 7.26
CA GLU A 30 9.96 -3.86 6.33
C GLU A 30 11.13 -4.83 6.50
N GLU A 31 11.58 -5.46 5.41
CA GLU A 31 12.77 -6.31 5.46
C GLU A 31 14.05 -5.46 5.57
N ASN A 32 14.00 -4.22 5.06
CA ASN A 32 15.08 -3.25 5.16
C ASN A 32 14.55 -1.81 5.28
N LEU A 33 15.30 -0.95 5.98
CA LEU A 33 15.01 0.48 6.19
C LEU A 33 14.95 1.31 4.89
N THR A 34 15.33 0.71 3.76
CA THR A 34 15.31 1.34 2.43
C THR A 34 14.21 0.79 1.54
N ASP A 35 13.42 -0.17 2.00
CA ASP A 35 12.37 -0.75 1.19
C ASP A 35 11.29 0.30 0.95
N THR A 36 10.89 0.39 -0.31
CA THR A 36 9.87 1.35 -0.77
C THR A 36 8.65 0.62 -1.30
N ASP A 37 8.51 -0.66 -0.99
CA ASP A 37 7.45 -1.50 -1.48
C ASP A 37 6.98 -2.53 -0.47
N TYR A 38 5.73 -2.96 -0.64
CA TYR A 38 5.07 -3.95 0.21
C TYR A 38 4.25 -4.89 -0.64
N TYR A 39 4.33 -6.19 -0.33
CA TYR A 39 3.37 -7.17 -0.82
C TYR A 39 2.17 -7.26 0.12
N LEU A 40 0.97 -7.09 -0.44
CA LEU A 40 -0.30 -7.12 0.29
C LEU A 40 -1.15 -8.26 -0.25
N ALA A 41 -1.34 -9.31 0.55
CA ALA A 41 -2.36 -10.32 0.29
C ALA A 41 -3.73 -9.86 0.81
N LYS A 42 -4.81 -10.52 0.37
CA LYS A 42 -6.17 -10.26 0.88
C LYS A 42 -6.25 -10.29 2.42
N ALA A 43 -5.59 -11.27 3.04
CA ALA A 43 -5.56 -11.40 4.49
C ALA A 43 -4.84 -10.23 5.19
N THR A 44 -3.78 -9.70 4.58
CA THR A 44 -3.10 -8.49 5.07
C THR A 44 -4.03 -7.30 4.99
N LEU A 45 -4.81 -7.18 3.91
CA LEU A 45 -5.76 -6.08 3.77
C LEU A 45 -6.90 -6.15 4.80
N ASP A 46 -7.40 -7.34 5.10
CA ASP A 46 -8.38 -7.54 6.18
C ASP A 46 -7.80 -7.15 7.55
N PHE A 47 -6.54 -7.53 7.82
CA PHE A 47 -5.85 -7.07 9.02
C PHE A 47 -5.74 -5.53 9.10
N LEU A 48 -5.37 -4.86 8.00
CA LEU A 48 -5.27 -3.39 7.98
C LEU A 48 -6.62 -2.70 8.18
N LYS A 49 -7.73 -3.31 7.74
CA LYS A 49 -9.09 -2.83 8.05
C LYS A 49 -9.35 -2.82 9.55
N ASP A 50 -8.95 -3.89 10.25
CA ASP A 50 -9.07 -3.98 11.70
C ASP A 50 -8.17 -2.97 12.43
N GLN A 51 -7.03 -2.59 11.84
CA GLN A 51 -6.14 -1.56 12.37
C GLN A 51 -6.60 -0.11 12.08
N GLY A 52 -7.68 0.06 11.31
CA GLY A 52 -8.24 1.38 11.03
C GLY A 52 -7.59 2.10 9.85
N ILE A 53 -7.19 1.37 8.81
CA ILE A 53 -6.76 1.95 7.53
C ILE A 53 -7.76 3.01 7.04
N SER A 54 -7.24 4.12 6.49
CA SER A 54 -8.10 5.15 5.92
C SER A 54 -8.92 4.60 4.75
N GLY A 55 -10.15 5.07 4.58
CA GLY A 55 -10.98 4.68 3.43
C GLY A 55 -10.37 5.08 2.08
N HIS A 56 -9.53 6.13 2.07
CA HIS A 56 -8.83 6.60 0.88
C HIS A 56 -7.71 5.61 0.47
N LEU A 57 -6.81 5.28 1.38
CA LEU A 57 -5.74 4.31 1.13
C LEU A 57 -6.31 2.92 0.81
N LEU A 58 -7.34 2.50 1.54
CA LEU A 58 -8.04 1.23 1.28
C LEU A 58 -8.57 1.17 -0.14
N GLY A 59 -9.25 2.23 -0.62
CA GLY A 59 -9.79 2.27 -1.98
C GLY A 59 -8.72 2.17 -3.06
N ILE A 60 -7.53 2.76 -2.83
CA ILE A 60 -6.39 2.64 -3.75
C ILE A 60 -5.90 1.19 -3.81
N ILE A 61 -5.69 0.55 -2.64
CA ILE A 61 -5.17 -0.82 -2.56
C ILE A 61 -6.18 -1.83 -3.12
N GLU A 62 -7.47 -1.72 -2.78
CA GLU A 62 -8.53 -2.59 -3.31
C GLU A 62 -8.65 -2.45 -4.83
N GLY A 63 -8.60 -1.22 -5.35
CA GLY A 63 -8.61 -0.97 -6.79
C GLY A 63 -7.38 -1.52 -7.51
N ALA A 64 -6.21 -1.48 -6.85
CA ALA A 64 -4.98 -2.05 -7.40
C ALA A 64 -5.01 -3.59 -7.42
N MET A 65 -5.52 -4.20 -6.36
CA MET A 65 -5.63 -5.66 -6.18
C MET A 65 -6.68 -6.26 -7.13
N GLY A 66 -7.85 -5.63 -7.28
CA GLY A 66 -8.94 -6.14 -8.13
C GLY A 66 -9.28 -7.59 -7.77
N ASP A 67 -9.29 -8.48 -8.77
CA ASP A 67 -9.58 -9.91 -8.58
C ASP A 67 -8.35 -10.75 -8.19
N LYS A 68 -7.14 -10.16 -8.13
CA LYS A 68 -5.90 -10.87 -7.77
C LYS A 68 -5.91 -11.28 -6.29
N ASP A 69 -5.07 -12.25 -5.91
CA ASP A 69 -4.92 -12.67 -4.51
C ASP A 69 -4.00 -11.77 -3.67
N GLY A 70 -3.27 -10.88 -4.34
CA GLY A 70 -2.49 -9.84 -3.71
C GLY A 70 -1.98 -8.82 -4.73
N VAL A 71 -1.36 -7.77 -4.21
CA VAL A 71 -0.73 -6.71 -5.00
C VAL A 71 0.58 -6.31 -4.33
N GLU A 72 1.59 -6.05 -5.14
CA GLU A 72 2.82 -5.44 -4.67
C GLU A 72 2.80 -3.95 -5.03
N ILE A 73 2.81 -3.10 -4.01
CA ILE A 73 2.79 -1.65 -4.18
C ILE A 73 4.17 -1.07 -3.92
N ARG A 74 4.54 -0.02 -4.64
CA ARG A 74 5.75 0.77 -4.41
C ARG A 74 5.39 2.23 -4.22
N TYR A 75 5.97 2.89 -3.22
CA TYR A 75 5.80 4.31 -2.98
C TYR A 75 7.00 5.14 -3.45
N GLU A 76 6.75 6.35 -3.93
CA GLU A 76 7.78 7.34 -4.26
C GLU A 76 7.49 8.67 -3.58
N LYS A 77 8.47 9.20 -2.83
CA LYS A 77 8.43 10.55 -2.26
C LYS A 77 8.89 11.54 -3.33
N SER A 78 8.08 12.53 -3.66
CA SER A 78 8.42 13.65 -4.56
C SER A 78 8.92 14.87 -3.80
#